data_AF-A0A377PQC2-F1
#
_entry.id   AF-A0A377PQC2-F1
#
_cell.length_a   1.000
_cell.length_b   1.000
_cell.length_c   1.000
_cell.angle_alpha   90.00
_cell.angle_beta   90.00
_cell.angle_gamma   90.00
#
_symmetry.space_group_name_H-M   'P 1'
#
loop_
_entity.id
_entity.type
_entity.pdbx_description
1 polymer ?
#
loop_
_entity_poly.entity_id
_entity_poly.type
_entity_poly.pdbx_seq_one_letter_code
_entity_poly.pdbx_strand_id
1 'polypeptide(L)'
;MITAAVATGSHGEMKIALDGVSERAIRLRDVESRGLSDDELEKAVSDAISPRADIGGSEAYKRYIAGVVVAELLADCQQMSEEK
;
A
#
# COMPACT_ATOMS: atom_id res chain seq x y z
N MET A 1 0.22 -8.94 -11.89
CA MET A 1 -0.08 -9.34 -10.49
C MET A 1 0.49 -8.27 -9.58
N ILE A 2 -0.23 -7.89 -8.53
CA ILE A 2 0.25 -6.91 -7.53
C ILE A 2 0.65 -7.65 -6.26
N THR A 3 1.69 -7.18 -5.60
CA THR A 3 2.09 -7.65 -4.27
C THR A 3 2.40 -6.44 -3.42
N ALA A 4 1.90 -6.45 -2.19
CA ALA A 4 2.12 -5.40 -1.21
C ALA A 4 2.74 -6.00 0.06
N ALA A 5 3.59 -5.23 0.70
CA ALA A 5 4.12 -5.53 2.02
C ALA A 5 4.01 -4.27 2.88
N VAL A 6 3.36 -4.41 4.03
CA VAL A 6 3.23 -3.36 5.04
C VAL A 6 3.91 -3.85 6.32
N ALA A 7 4.62 -2.96 6.98
CA ALA A 7 5.18 -3.22 8.30
C ALA A 7 4.95 -2.01 9.20
N THR A 8 4.53 -2.26 10.43
CA THR A 8 4.39 -1.25 11.48
C THR A 8 5.52 -1.38 12.51
N GLY A 9 6.00 -0.25 13.01
CA GLY A 9 6.99 -0.15 14.09
C GLY A 9 6.34 0.21 15.42
N SER A 10 7.07 0.00 16.51
CA SER A 10 6.59 0.25 17.89
C SER A 10 6.27 1.71 18.21
N HIS A 11 6.72 2.66 17.38
CA HIS A 11 6.51 4.10 17.56
C HIS A 11 5.56 4.69 16.51
N GLY A 12 4.69 3.86 15.92
CA GLY A 12 3.77 4.30 14.86
C GLY A 12 4.43 4.48 13.50
N GLU A 13 5.65 3.98 13.30
CA GLU A 13 6.29 3.93 12.00
C GLU A 13 5.52 2.99 11.06
N MET A 14 5.41 3.35 9.79
CA MET A 14 4.84 2.50 8.75
C MET A 14 5.83 2.39 7.59
N LYS A 15 5.95 1.20 7.01
CA LYS A 15 6.71 0.96 5.78
C LYS A 15 5.82 0.26 4.76
N ILE A 16 5.77 0.79 3.54
CA ILE A 16 4.94 0.28 2.44
C ILE A 16 5.82 -0.01 1.23
N ALA A 17 5.82 -1.27 0.79
CA ALA A 17 6.46 -1.69 -0.45
C ALA A 17 5.44 -2.31 -1.41
N LEU A 18 5.55 -2.00 -2.70
CA LEU A 18 4.68 -2.50 -3.76
C LEU A 18 5.50 -3.08 -4.91
N ASP A 19 5.06 -4.21 -5.43
CA ASP A 19 5.53 -4.82 -6.67
C ASP A 19 4.36 -4.99 -7.67
N GLY A 20 4.69 -4.98 -8.96
CA GLY A 20 3.68 -5.07 -10.04
C GLY A 20 2.99 -3.75 -10.41
N VAL A 21 3.41 -2.63 -9.82
CA VAL A 21 2.94 -1.27 -10.12
C VAL A 21 3.98 -0.41 -10.84
N SER A 22 5.21 -0.92 -10.98
CA SER A 22 6.32 -0.31 -11.72
C SER A 22 7.24 -1.41 -12.29
N GLU A 23 8.32 -1.06 -13.00
CA GLU A 23 9.30 -2.04 -13.52
C GLU A 23 10.04 -2.80 -12.42
N ARG A 24 10.09 -2.25 -11.20
CA ARG A 24 10.68 -2.88 -10.02
C ARG A 24 9.80 -2.64 -8.80
N ALA A 25 10.04 -3.40 -7.73
CA ALA A 25 9.43 -3.09 -6.44
C ALA A 25 9.83 -1.67 -5.99
N ILE A 26 8.86 -0.91 -5.48
CA ILE A 26 9.03 0.45 -4.98
C ILE A 26 8.59 0.57 -3.52
N ARG A 27 9.18 1.53 -2.81
CA ARG A 27 8.77 1.91 -1.45
C ARG A 27 8.11 3.27 -1.47
N LEU A 28 6.91 3.38 -0.91
CA LEU A 28 6.10 4.61 -0.92
C LEU A 28 6.45 5.54 0.24
N ARG A 29 7.71 6.01 0.29
CA ARG A 29 8.22 6.86 1.39
C ARG A 29 7.39 8.11 1.64
N ASP A 30 6.89 8.74 0.58
CA ASP A 30 6.07 9.95 0.69
C ASP A 30 4.73 9.66 1.36
N VAL A 31 4.13 8.49 1.08
CA VAL A 31 2.89 8.05 1.73
C VAL A 31 3.14 7.69 3.20
N GLU A 32 4.25 7.01 3.50
CA GLU A 32 4.65 6.64 4.87
C GLU A 32 4.74 7.87 5.80
N SER A 33 5.25 9.01 5.31
CA SER A 33 5.42 10.23 6.10
C SER A 33 4.13 10.96 6.47
N ARG A 34 2.97 10.55 5.91
CA ARG A 34 1.70 11.28 6.06
C ARG A 34 0.83 10.78 7.21
N GLY A 35 1.16 9.63 7.82
CA GLY A 35 0.40 9.08 8.96
C GLY A 35 -1.08 8.83 8.66
N LEU A 36 -1.40 8.36 7.45
CA LEU A 36 -2.77 8.13 6.99
C LEU A 36 -3.30 6.74 7.42
N SER A 37 -4.61 6.61 7.51
CA SER A 37 -5.31 5.32 7.69
C SER A 37 -6.49 5.19 6.71
N ASP A 38 -7.03 3.97 6.62
CA ASP A 38 -8.31 3.67 5.95
C ASP A 38 -8.40 4.26 4.51
N ASP A 39 -9.52 4.90 4.19
CA ASP A 39 -9.81 5.50 2.87
C ASP A 39 -8.75 6.53 2.45
N GLU A 40 -8.16 7.27 3.40
CA GLU A 40 -7.13 8.26 3.09
C GLU A 40 -5.84 7.61 2.62
N LEU A 41 -5.49 6.47 3.23
CA LEU A 41 -4.34 5.67 2.84
C LEU A 41 -4.58 4.99 1.48
N GLU A 42 -5.75 4.40 1.26
CA GLU A 42 -6.13 3.79 -0.02
C GLU A 42 -5.96 4.80 -1.17
N LYS A 43 -6.51 5.99 -0.99
CA LYS A 43 -6.43 7.07 -1.98
C LYS A 43 -5.00 7.53 -2.20
N ALA A 44 -4.23 7.75 -1.12
CA ALA A 44 -2.84 8.20 -1.23
C ALA A 44 -1.95 7.19 -1.96
N VAL A 45 -2.14 5.89 -1.73
CA VAL A 45 -1.44 4.82 -2.44
C VAL A 45 -1.84 4.81 -3.92
N SER A 46 -3.14 4.89 -4.20
CA SER A 46 -3.68 4.92 -5.57
C SER A 46 -3.10 6.07 -6.40
N ASP A 47 -2.99 7.25 -5.78
CA ASP A 47 -2.45 8.47 -6.40
C ASP A 47 -0.92 8.44 -6.54
N ALA A 48 -0.22 7.72 -5.66
CA ALA A 48 1.25 7.64 -5.64
C ALA A 48 1.83 6.72 -6.72
N ILE A 49 1.02 5.92 -7.40
CA ILE A 49 1.48 4.92 -8.38
C ILE A 49 0.96 5.16 -9.79
N SER A 50 1.76 4.77 -10.77
CA SER A 50 1.43 4.87 -12.20
C SER A 50 1.68 3.53 -12.92
N PRO A 51 0.84 2.52 -12.65
CA PRO A 51 0.98 1.20 -13.26
C PRO A 51 0.64 1.23 -14.75
N ARG A 52 1.16 0.26 -15.51
CA ARG A 52 0.77 0.01 -16.90
C ARG A 52 -0.27 -1.10 -16.97
N ALA A 53 -1.23 -0.99 -17.89
CA ALA A 53 -2.17 -2.06 -18.17
C ALA A 53 -1.46 -3.26 -18.81
N ASP A 54 -1.87 -4.47 -18.40
CA ASP A 54 -1.40 -5.75 -18.98
C ASP A 54 -2.44 -6.86 -18.75
N ILE A 55 -2.05 -8.12 -19.02
CA ILE A 55 -2.90 -9.30 -18.79
C ILE A 55 -3.36 -9.46 -17.33
N GLY A 56 -2.68 -8.81 -16.38
CA GLY A 56 -3.01 -8.81 -14.96
C GLY A 56 -3.96 -7.69 -14.54
N GLY A 57 -4.41 -6.84 -15.46
CA GLY A 57 -5.46 -5.84 -15.23
C GLY A 57 -5.19 -4.46 -15.82
N SER A 58 -6.22 -3.62 -15.81
CA SER A 58 -6.15 -2.23 -16.26
C SER A 58 -5.36 -1.35 -15.28
N GLU A 59 -4.94 -0.17 -15.72
CA GLU A 59 -4.29 0.81 -14.83
C GLU A 59 -5.20 1.21 -13.67
N ALA A 60 -6.49 1.44 -13.95
CA ALA A 60 -7.48 1.79 -12.95
C ALA A 60 -7.64 0.70 -11.89
N TYR A 61 -7.75 -0.56 -12.33
CA TYR A 61 -7.82 -1.70 -11.42
C TYR A 61 -6.58 -1.80 -10.54
N LYS A 62 -5.39 -1.68 -11.14
CA LYS A 62 -4.11 -1.77 -10.42
C LYS A 62 -3.91 -0.64 -9.41
N ARG A 63 -4.35 0.59 -9.72
CA ARG A 63 -4.34 1.70 -8.76
C ARG A 63 -5.24 1.39 -7.57
N TYR A 64 -6.51 1.04 -7.85
CA TYR A 64 -7.50 0.73 -6.84
C TYR A 64 -7.07 -0.41 -5.92
N ILE A 65 -6.74 -1.58 -6.48
CA ILE A 65 -6.44 -2.76 -5.66
C ILE A 65 -5.15 -2.59 -4.84
N ALA A 66 -4.18 -1.82 -5.32
CA ALA A 66 -2.99 -1.51 -4.54
C ALA A 66 -3.32 -0.68 -3.29
N GLY A 67 -4.22 0.29 -3.42
CA GLY A 67 -4.70 1.07 -2.29
C GLY A 67 -5.44 0.20 -1.26
N VAL A 68 -6.41 -0.59 -1.71
CA VAL A 68 -7.21 -1.49 -0.86
C VAL A 68 -6.30 -2.45 -0.09
N VAL A 69 -5.43 -3.18 -0.79
CA VAL A 69 -4.57 -4.20 -0.15
C VAL A 69 -3.61 -3.55 0.86
N VAL A 70 -3.09 -2.36 0.59
CA VAL A 70 -2.21 -1.67 1.56
C VAL A 70 -2.99 -1.24 2.81
N ALA A 71 -4.22 -0.74 2.65
CA ALA A 71 -5.07 -0.36 3.79
C ALA A 71 -5.45 -1.58 4.65
N GLU A 72 -5.85 -2.68 4.02
CA GLU A 72 -6.16 -3.94 4.71
C GLU A 72 -4.93 -4.49 5.46
N LEU A 73 -3.76 -4.54 4.81
CA LEU A 73 -2.53 -5.01 5.45
C LEU A 73 -2.10 -4.13 6.63
N LEU A 74 -2.35 -2.81 6.57
CA LEU A 74 -2.08 -1.92 7.70
C LEU A 74 -3.01 -2.23 8.87
N ALA A 75 -4.31 -2.41 8.62
CA ALA A 75 -5.29 -2.76 9.64
C ALA A 75 -4.91 -4.09 10.33
N ASP A 76 -4.53 -5.11 9.53
CA ASP A 76 -4.03 -6.39 10.05
C ASP A 76 -2.79 -6.20 10.95
N CYS A 77 -1.83 -5.39 10.51
CA CYS A 77 -0.63 -5.09 11.29
C CYS A 77 -0.93 -4.38 12.61
N GLN A 78 -1.95 -3.51 12.64
CA GLN A 78 -2.38 -2.79 13.84
C GLN A 78 -3.08 -3.74 14.82
N GLN A 79 -4.02 -4.56 14.34
CA GLN A 79 -4.71 -5.53 15.18
C GLN A 79 -3.74 -6.54 15.82
N MET A 80 -2.77 -7.05 15.06
CA MET A 80 -1.72 -7.93 15.59
C MET A 80 -0.83 -7.26 16.64
N SER A 81 -0.73 -5.94 16.65
CA SER A 81 0.00 -5.18 17.67
C SER A 81 -0.83 -4.94 18.92
N GLU A 82 -2.17 -4.85 18.81
CA GLU A 82 -3.09 -4.67 19.94
C GLU A 82 -3.32 -5.98 20.71
N GLU A 83 -3.19 -7.13 20.05
CA GLU A 83 -3.30 -8.46 20.66
C GLU A 83 -2.04 -8.91 21.43
N LYS A 84 -1.01 -8.07 21.54
CA LYS A 84 0.26 -8.34 22.24
C LYS A 84 0.35 -7.69 23.61
#